data_AF-A0A529PWI9-F1
#
_entry.id   AF-A0A529PWI9-F1
#
_cell.length_a   1.000
_cell.length_b   1.000
_cell.length_c   1.000
_cell.angle_alpha   90.00
_cell.angle_beta   90.00
_cell.angle_gamma   90.00
#
_symmetry.space_group_name_H-M   'P 1'
#
loop_
_entity.id
_entity.type
_entity.pdbx_description
1 polymer ?
#
loop_
_entity_poly.entity_id
_entity_poly.type
_entity_poly.pdbx_seq_one_letter_code
_entity_poly.pdbx_strand_id
1 'polypeptide(L)' 'MGGKTLTRADLAEAVYRKVGLSRTESAELVEAVLDEICEAIVRGET' A
#
# COMPACT_ATOMS: atom_id res chain seq x y z
N MET A 1 -18.01 -15.73 8.63
CA MET A 1 -16.83 -14.89 8.34
C MET A 1 -16.96 -14.38 6.92
N GLY A 2 -17.46 -13.15 6.74
CA GLY A 2 -17.67 -12.53 5.43
C GLY A 2 -17.06 -11.14 5.42
N GLY A 3 -15.76 -11.04 5.72
CA GLY A 3 -15.02 -9.79 5.55
C GLY A 3 -14.67 -9.65 4.06
N LYS A 4 -14.83 -8.45 3.50
CA LYS A 4 -14.32 -8.17 2.15
C LYS A 4 -12.82 -8.42 2.14
N THR A 5 -12.33 -9.18 1.16
CA THR A 5 -10.89 -9.32 0.92
C THR A 5 -10.33 -7.95 0.55
N LEU A 6 -9.43 -7.43 1.37
CA LEU A 6 -8.72 -6.20 1.07
C LEU A 6 -7.54 -6.52 0.16
N THR A 7 -7.48 -5.85 -0.98
CA THR A 7 -6.42 -6.02 -1.98
C THR A 7 -5.50 -4.81 -2.02
N ARG A 8 -4.33 -4.96 -2.65
CA ARG A 8 -3.43 -3.82 -2.93
C ARG A 8 -4.10 -2.74 -3.78
N ALA A 9 -5.00 -3.15 -4.69
CA ALA A 9 -5.78 -2.20 -5.48
C ALA A 9 -6.73 -1.36 -4.61
N ASP A 10 -7.34 -1.95 -3.58
CA ASP A 10 -8.18 -1.21 -2.63
C ASP A 10 -7.37 -0.20 -1.81
N LEU A 11 -6.15 -0.55 -1.42
CA LEU A 11 -5.21 0.37 -0.75
C LEU A 11 -4.81 1.53 -1.67
N ALA A 12 -4.43 1.24 -2.92
CA ALA A 12 -4.07 2.26 -3.90
C ALA A 12 -5.27 3.19 -4.20
N GLU A 13 -6.50 2.65 -4.29
CA GLU A 13 -7.71 3.45 -4.48
C GLU A 13 -8.02 4.33 -3.26
N ALA A 14 -7.74 3.86 -2.04
CA ALA A 14 -7.89 4.66 -0.83
C ALA A 14 -6.90 5.83 -0.81
N VAL A 15 -5.63 5.59 -1.18
CA VAL A 15 -4.59 6.64 -1.28
C VAL A 15 -4.96 7.66 -2.36
N TYR A 16 -5.32 7.18 -3.55
CA TYR A 16 -5.80 8.01 -4.66
C TYR A 16 -6.91 8.98 -4.21
N ARG A 17 -7.94 8.46 -3.52
CA ARG A 17 -9.08 9.26 -3.04
C ARG A 17 -8.74 10.23 -1.92
N LYS A 18 -7.75 9.91 -1.08
CA LYS A 18 -7.44 10.68 0.14
C LYS A 18 -6.35 11.73 -0.07
N VAL A 19 -5.39 11.45 -0.94
CA VAL A 19 -4.18 12.28 -1.13
C VAL A 19 -4.23 13.05 -2.46
N GLY A 20 -5.07 12.63 -3.41
CA GLY A 20 -5.26 13.34 -4.68
C GLY A 20 -4.14 13.14 -5.70
N LEU A 21 -3.30 12.12 -5.51
CA LEU A 21 -2.34 11.65 -6.50
C LEU A 21 -3.05 11.04 -7.72
N SER A 22 -2.34 10.76 -8.81
CA SER A 22 -2.87 9.89 -9.86
C SER A 22 -3.01 8.44 -9.39
N ARG A 23 -3.78 7.63 -10.13
CA ARG A 23 -3.93 6.19 -9.83
C ARG A 23 -2.59 5.45 -9.88
N THR A 24 -1.73 5.80 -10.83
CA THR A 24 -0.40 5.20 -11.01
C THR A 24 0.51 5.55 -9.84
N GLU A 25 0.65 6.83 -9.52
CA GLU A 25 1.46 7.29 -8.39
C GLU A 25 0.97 6.70 -7.05
N SER A 26 -0.35 6.54 -6.89
CA SER A 26 -0.92 5.91 -5.69
C SER A 26 -0.55 4.43 -5.59
N ALA A 27 -0.52 3.70 -6.70
CA ALA A 27 -0.12 2.30 -6.73
C ALA A 27 1.38 2.14 -6.45
N GLU A 28 2.22 2.97 -7.08
CA GLU A 28 3.67 3.00 -6.85
C GLU A 28 4.00 3.33 -5.38
N LEU A 29 3.31 4.30 -4.78
CA LEU A 29 3.50 4.65 -3.38
C LEU A 29 3.12 3.51 -2.44
N VAL A 30 1.99 2.84 -2.68
CA VAL A 30 1.58 1.70 -1.86
C VAL A 30 2.58 0.55 -1.97
N GLU A 31 3.09 0.26 -3.17
CA GLU A 31 4.10 -0.77 -3.36
C GLU A 31 5.39 -0.41 -2.63
N ALA A 32 5.91 0.82 -2.82
CA ALA A 32 7.12 1.28 -2.16
C ALA A 32 7.05 1.21 -0.63
N VAL A 33 5.90 1.54 -0.03
CA VAL A 33 5.70 1.42 1.41
C VAL A 33 5.70 -0.03 1.87
N LEU A 34 5.02 -0.92 1.12
CA LEU A 34 4.98 -2.34 1.47
C LEU A 34 6.36 -2.99 1.32
N ASP A 35 7.12 -2.61 0.29
CA ASP A 35 8.51 -3.05 0.08
C ASP A 35 9.40 -2.56 1.22
N GLU A 36 9.35 -1.28 1.58
CA GLU A 36 10.14 -0.74 2.69
C GLU A 36 9.83 -1.45 4.02
N ILE A 37 8.55 -1.75 4.29
CA ILE A 37 8.16 -2.52 5.48
C ILE A 37 8.79 -3.92 5.45
N CYS A 38 8.76 -4.60 4.29
CA CYS A 38 9.36 -5.92 4.16
C CYS A 38 10.88 -5.86 4.34
N GLU A 39 11.54 -4.87 3.74
CA GLU A 39 12.98 -4.67 3.87
C GLU A 39 13.39 -4.35 5.31
N ALA A 40 12.67 -3.46 5.99
CA ALA A 40 12.91 -3.14 7.40
C ALA A 40 12.86 -4.40 8.29
N ILE A 41 11.87 -5.26 8.07
CA ILE A 41 11.75 -6.54 8.77
C ILE A 41 12.94 -7.46 8.45
N VAL A 42 13.35 -7.54 7.18
CA VAL A 42 14.53 -8.33 6.76
C VAL A 42 15.81 -7.79 7.41
N ARG A 43 15.94 -6.47 7.57
CA ARG A 43 17.07 -5.82 8.28
C ARG A 43 17.04 -6.04 9.80
N GLY A 44 15.95 -6.59 10.33
CA GLY A 44 15.77 -6.82 11.78
C GLY A 44 15.39 -5.56 12.55
N GLU A 45 14.86 -4.54 11.87
CA GLU A 45 14.31 -3.34 12.48
C GLU A 45 12.98 -3.68 13.17
N THR A 46 12.69 -3.05 14.32
CA THR A 46 11.49 -3.30 15.15
C THR A 46 10.83 -2.01 15.58
#